data_AF-A0A841LBI4-F1
#
_entry.id   AF-A0A841LBI4-F1
#
_cell.length_a   1.000
_cell.length_b   1.000
_cell.length_c   1.000
_cell.angle_alpha   90.00
_cell.angle_beta   90.00
_cell.angle_gamma   90.00
#
_symmetry.space_group_name_H-M   'P 1'
#
loop_
_entity.id
_entity.type
_entity.pdbx_description
1 polymer ?
#
loop_
_entity_poly.entity_id
_entity_poly.type
_entity_poly.pdbx_seq_one_letter_code
_entity_poly.pdbx_strand_id
1 'polypeptide(L)'
;MLAMLSVGLWGAILGRPLITLLPMVFPAVMAVGGVLGIAGVPIPPVELGIAMSVLVLGGLVLGAVRPPIWAACIIVAFFAVFHGYAHGQELPSAADPVGYSAGFVVATGFLHLIGIGIGTIRDWPGGANALRCAGGLVALCGALFLGQAL
;
A
#
# COMPACT_ATOMS: atom_id res chain seq x y z
N MET A 1 6.11 2.83 0.19
CA MET A 1 6.71 1.73 0.99
C MET A 1 5.80 1.26 2.14
N LEU A 2 5.51 2.09 3.16
CA LEU A 2 4.64 1.68 4.28
C LEU A 2 3.24 1.23 3.86
N ALA A 3 2.67 1.84 2.81
CA ALA A 3 1.40 1.41 2.23
C ALA A 3 1.46 -0.03 1.71
N MET A 4 2.45 -0.36 0.85
CA MET A 4 2.65 -1.71 0.31
C MET A 4 2.88 -2.76 1.41
N LEU A 5 3.68 -2.43 2.42
CA LEU A 5 3.85 -3.29 3.61
C LEU A 5 2.50 -3.55 4.31
N SER A 6 1.70 -2.48 4.48
CA SER A 6 0.39 -2.54 5.15
C SER A 6 -0.64 -3.32 4.35
N VAL A 7 -0.59 -3.30 3.02
CA VAL A 7 -1.45 -4.14 2.16
C VAL A 7 -1.20 -5.62 2.44
N GLY A 8 0.07 -6.04 2.53
CA GLY A 8 0.41 -7.41 2.88
C GLY A 8 -0.05 -7.79 4.29
N LEU A 9 0.23 -6.90 5.25
CA LEU A 9 -0.13 -7.10 6.65
C LEU A 9 -1.65 -7.19 6.86
N TRP A 10 -2.40 -6.28 6.25
CA TRP A 10 -3.85 -6.29 6.30
C TRP A 10 -4.44 -7.51 5.59
N GLY A 11 -3.87 -7.90 4.44
CA GLY A 11 -4.23 -9.15 3.76
C GLY A 11 -4.10 -10.38 4.66
N ALA A 12 -3.03 -10.49 5.44
CA ALA A 12 -2.87 -11.56 6.44
C ALA A 12 -3.91 -11.50 7.57
N ILE A 13 -4.28 -10.29 8.01
CA ILE A 13 -5.34 -10.09 9.02
C ILE A 13 -6.72 -10.55 8.48
N LEU A 14 -7.00 -10.26 7.22
CA LEU A 14 -8.26 -10.60 6.54
C LEU A 14 -8.36 -12.08 6.15
N GLY A 15 -7.22 -12.75 5.90
CA GLY A 15 -7.20 -14.15 5.50
C GLY A 15 -7.65 -14.37 4.04
N ARG A 16 -7.99 -15.62 3.69
CA ARG A 16 -8.40 -15.95 2.31
C ARG A 16 -9.80 -15.42 1.99
N PRO A 17 -10.04 -14.88 0.78
CA PRO A 17 -9.10 -14.79 -0.35
C PRO A 17 -8.23 -13.51 -0.37
N LEU A 18 -8.42 -12.60 0.59
CA LEU A 18 -7.80 -11.26 0.57
C LEU A 18 -6.27 -11.27 0.79
N ILE A 19 -5.74 -12.27 1.48
CA ILE A 19 -4.28 -12.48 1.62
C ILE A 19 -3.56 -12.62 0.28
N THR A 20 -4.24 -13.12 -0.77
CA THR A 20 -3.69 -13.22 -2.13
C THR A 20 -4.23 -12.12 -3.05
N LEU A 21 -5.51 -11.76 -2.93
CA LEU A 21 -6.12 -10.76 -3.80
C LEU A 21 -5.49 -9.37 -3.61
N LEU A 22 -5.31 -8.90 -2.38
CA LEU A 22 -4.82 -7.52 -2.17
C LEU A 22 -3.41 -7.28 -2.74
N PRO A 23 -2.43 -8.18 -2.53
CA PRO A 23 -1.12 -8.09 -3.18
C PRO A 23 -1.13 -8.17 -4.71
N MET A 24 -2.19 -8.71 -5.33
CA MET A 24 -2.35 -8.73 -6.79
C MET A 24 -3.04 -7.47 -7.31
N VAL A 25 -4.10 -7.04 -6.62
CA VAL A 25 -4.88 -5.84 -6.98
C VAL A 25 -4.00 -4.59 -6.93
N PHE A 26 -3.20 -4.43 -5.89
CA PHE A 26 -2.37 -3.24 -5.72
C PHE A 26 -1.44 -3.00 -6.93
N PRO A 27 -0.51 -3.89 -7.31
CA PRO A 27 0.39 -3.64 -8.43
C PRO A 27 -0.34 -3.58 -9.78
N ALA A 28 -1.43 -4.31 -9.97
CA ALA A 28 -2.23 -4.24 -11.20
C ALA A 28 -2.82 -2.84 -11.41
N VAL A 29 -3.41 -2.25 -10.37
CA VAL A 29 -3.99 -0.89 -10.43
C VAL A 29 -2.89 0.18 -10.40
N MET A 30 -1.80 -0.08 -9.69
CA MET A 30 -0.63 0.78 -9.68
C MET A 30 -0.04 0.95 -11.08
N ALA A 31 -0.03 -0.09 -11.91
CA ALA A 31 0.40 0.03 -13.31
C ALA A 31 -0.48 1.03 -14.09
N VAL A 32 -1.79 1.06 -13.85
CA VAL A 32 -2.71 2.04 -14.45
C VAL A 32 -2.35 3.46 -13.98
N GLY A 33 -2.12 3.65 -12.67
CA GLY A 33 -1.62 4.92 -12.13
C GLY A 33 -0.29 5.34 -12.79
N GLY A 34 0.64 4.40 -12.99
CA GLY A 34 1.91 4.64 -13.67
C GLY A 34 1.74 5.14 -15.09
N VAL A 35 0.84 4.54 -15.86
CA VAL A 35 0.51 5.01 -17.21
C VAL A 35 -0.04 6.44 -17.19
N LEU A 36 -0.92 6.78 -16.24
CA LEU A 36 -1.43 8.14 -16.07
C LEU A 36 -0.30 9.13 -15.74
N GLY A 37 0.66 8.70 -14.89
CA GLY A 37 1.86 9.46 -14.56
C GLY A 37 2.71 9.74 -15.79
N ILE A 38 3.03 8.72 -16.59
CA ILE A 38 3.82 8.87 -17.83
C ILE A 38 3.11 9.77 -18.84
N ALA A 39 1.79 9.66 -18.95
CA ALA A 39 0.96 10.46 -19.85
C ALA A 39 0.80 11.92 -19.41
N GLY A 40 1.27 12.29 -18.21
CA GLY A 40 1.15 13.65 -17.69
C GLY A 40 -0.28 14.06 -17.36
N VAL A 41 -1.18 13.11 -17.10
CA VAL A 41 -2.58 13.41 -16.77
C VAL A 41 -2.63 14.09 -15.40
N PRO A 42 -3.10 15.34 -15.28
CA PRO A 42 -3.13 16.02 -13.99
C PRO A 42 -4.12 15.32 -13.05
N ILE A 43 -3.62 14.87 -11.89
CA ILE A 43 -4.45 14.35 -10.80
C ILE A 43 -4.32 15.25 -9.55
N PRO A 44 -5.24 15.15 -8.57
CA PRO A 44 -5.12 15.86 -7.29
C PRO A 44 -3.77 15.60 -6.60
N PRO A 45 -3.37 16.41 -5.60
CA PRO A 45 -2.05 16.33 -4.97
C PRO A 45 -1.67 14.89 -4.59
N VAL A 46 -0.67 14.35 -5.30
CA VAL A 46 -0.29 12.93 -5.19
C VAL A 46 0.24 12.61 -3.79
N GLU A 47 0.95 13.56 -3.19
CA GLU A 47 1.46 13.47 -1.82
C GLU A 47 0.34 13.26 -0.80
N LEU A 48 -0.79 13.95 -0.98
CA LEU A 48 -1.98 13.78 -0.14
C LEU A 48 -2.53 12.36 -0.26
N GLY A 49 -2.63 11.83 -1.48
CA GLY A 49 -3.08 10.46 -1.72
C GLY A 49 -2.14 9.41 -1.10
N ILE A 50 -0.83 9.63 -1.19
CA ILE A 50 0.19 8.77 -0.56
C ILE A 50 0.07 8.84 0.96
N ALA A 51 0.02 10.03 1.56
CA ALA A 51 -0.09 10.21 3.01
C ALA A 51 -1.37 9.56 3.56
N MET A 52 -2.50 9.82 2.91
CA MET A 52 -3.79 9.21 3.25
C MET A 52 -3.75 7.69 3.14
N SER A 53 -3.05 7.12 2.15
CA SER A 53 -2.94 5.67 2.02
C SER A 53 -2.26 5.04 3.24
N VAL A 54 -1.18 5.66 3.72
CA VAL A 54 -0.41 5.18 4.89
C VAL A 54 -1.26 5.30 6.15
N LEU A 55 -1.94 6.44 6.32
CA LEU A 55 -2.84 6.67 7.44
C LEU A 55 -3.99 5.64 7.49
N VAL A 56 -4.69 5.47 6.37
CA VAL A 56 -5.87 4.60 6.28
C VAL A 56 -5.48 3.14 6.41
N LEU A 57 -4.49 2.66 5.65
CA LEU A 57 -4.07 1.25 5.72
C LEU A 57 -3.49 0.90 7.10
N GLY A 58 -2.71 1.80 7.71
CA GLY A 58 -2.24 1.64 9.08
C GLY A 58 -3.40 1.58 10.08
N GLY A 59 -4.40 2.47 9.92
CA GLY A 59 -5.61 2.47 10.75
C GLY A 59 -6.45 1.20 10.62
N LEU A 60 -6.56 0.66 9.41
CA LEU A 60 -7.26 -0.61 9.15
C LEU A 60 -6.56 -1.79 9.84
N VAL A 61 -5.22 -1.81 9.84
CA VAL A 61 -4.41 -2.78 10.60
C VAL A 61 -4.59 -2.59 12.11
N LEU A 62 -4.48 -1.36 12.61
CA LEU A 62 -4.67 -1.00 14.03
C LEU A 62 -6.04 -1.44 14.56
N GLY A 63 -7.09 -1.20 13.77
CA GLY A 63 -8.45 -1.59 14.08
C GLY A 63 -8.77 -3.06 13.79
N ALA A 64 -7.85 -3.81 13.17
CA ALA A 64 -8.08 -5.14 12.63
C ALA A 64 -9.41 -5.22 11.82
N VAL A 65 -9.68 -4.18 11.02
CA VAL A 65 -10.96 -3.98 10.34
C VAL A 65 -11.15 -5.07 9.28
N ARG A 66 -12.32 -5.70 9.27
CA ARG A 66 -12.69 -6.79 8.34
C ARG A 66 -13.89 -6.43 7.47
N PRO A 67 -13.72 -5.60 6.42
CA PRO A 67 -14.81 -5.23 5.53
C PRO A 67 -15.10 -6.37 4.54
N PRO A 68 -16.22 -6.30 3.77
CA PRO A 68 -16.45 -7.24 2.69
C PRO A 68 -15.36 -7.13 1.61
N ILE A 69 -15.13 -8.22 0.86
CA ILE A 69 -14.03 -8.36 -0.12
C ILE A 69 -13.97 -7.18 -1.09
N TRP A 70 -15.11 -6.79 -1.67
CA TRP A 70 -15.17 -5.71 -2.65
C TRP A 70 -14.67 -4.38 -2.07
N ALA A 71 -15.00 -4.07 -0.82
CA ALA A 71 -14.59 -2.82 -0.17
C ALA A 71 -13.08 -2.82 0.10
N ALA A 72 -12.52 -3.95 0.54
CA ALA A 72 -11.08 -4.09 0.71
C ALA A 72 -10.32 -3.87 -0.60
N CYS A 73 -10.78 -4.48 -1.69
CA CYS A 73 -10.19 -4.31 -3.01
C CYS A 73 -10.29 -2.86 -3.50
N ILE A 74 -11.44 -2.19 -3.31
CA ILE A 74 -11.61 -0.77 -3.70
C ILE A 74 -10.65 0.13 -2.94
N ILE A 75 -10.51 -0.04 -1.62
CA ILE A 75 -9.60 0.78 -0.81
C ILE A 75 -8.16 0.65 -1.31
N VAL A 76 -7.70 -0.58 -1.51
CA VAL A 76 -6.33 -0.87 -1.97
C VAL A 76 -6.12 -0.36 -3.39
N ALA A 77 -7.07 -0.59 -4.30
CA ALA A 77 -7.02 -0.12 -5.68
C ALA A 77 -6.97 1.42 -5.75
N PHE A 78 -7.84 2.11 -5.01
CA PHE A 78 -7.90 3.57 -4.99
C PHE A 78 -6.54 4.17 -4.62
N PHE A 79 -5.92 3.70 -3.54
CA PHE A 79 -4.61 4.21 -3.14
C PHE A 79 -3.49 3.81 -4.09
N ALA A 80 -3.56 2.62 -4.69
CA ALA A 80 -2.56 2.15 -5.65
C ALA A 80 -2.38 3.10 -6.84
N VAL A 81 -3.45 3.80 -7.27
CA VAL A 81 -3.37 4.81 -8.35
C VAL A 81 -2.37 5.92 -8.02
N PHE A 82 -2.39 6.47 -6.80
CA PHE A 82 -1.49 7.56 -6.41
C PHE A 82 -0.03 7.12 -6.34
N HIS A 83 0.24 5.93 -5.78
CA HIS A 83 1.59 5.37 -5.78
C HIS A 83 2.07 5.14 -7.21
N GLY A 84 1.22 4.54 -8.06
CA GLY A 84 1.53 4.32 -9.47
C GLY A 84 1.84 5.62 -10.19
N TYR A 85 1.00 6.63 -10.01
CA TYR A 85 1.16 7.94 -10.63
C TYR A 85 2.48 8.60 -10.26
N ALA A 86 2.85 8.61 -8.98
CA ALA A 86 4.13 9.18 -8.51
C ALA A 86 5.32 8.52 -9.21
N HIS A 87 5.36 7.18 -9.25
CA HIS A 87 6.43 6.45 -9.92
C HIS A 87 6.39 6.60 -11.45
N GLY A 88 5.21 6.74 -12.04
CA GLY A 88 5.04 6.99 -13.46
C GLY A 88 5.56 8.37 -13.90
N GLN A 89 5.50 9.38 -13.02
CA GLN A 89 6.09 10.70 -13.27
C GLN A 89 7.62 10.68 -13.24
N GLU A 90 8.22 9.83 -12.41
CA GLU A 90 9.68 9.68 -12.34
C GLU A 90 10.24 8.88 -13.52
N LEU A 91 9.46 7.95 -14.08
CA LEU A 91 9.90 6.98 -15.07
C LEU A 91 10.56 7.58 -16.33
N PRO A 92 10.01 8.64 -16.98
CA PRO A 92 10.60 9.24 -18.18
C PRO A 92 11.99 9.85 -17.93
N SER A 93 12.29 10.20 -16.68
CA SER A 93 13.58 10.79 -16.27
C SER A 93 14.58 9.76 -15.75
N ALA A 94 14.17 8.49 -15.61
CA ALA A 94 15.02 7.42 -15.12
C ALA A 94 16.13 7.06 -16.13
N ALA A 95 17.33 6.77 -15.62
CA ALA A 95 18.46 6.33 -16.45
C ALA A 95 18.18 4.98 -17.16
N ASP A 96 17.41 4.10 -16.52
CA ASP A 96 16.92 2.83 -17.09
C ASP A 96 15.43 2.65 -16.69
N PRO A 97 14.47 3.11 -17.53
CA PRO A 97 13.04 3.00 -17.24
C PRO A 97 12.55 1.56 -17.09
N VAL A 98 13.15 0.61 -17.82
CA VAL A 98 12.77 -0.81 -17.78
C VAL A 98 13.26 -1.43 -16.48
N GLY A 99 14.52 -1.22 -16.13
CA GLY A 99 15.10 -1.67 -14.86
C GLY A 99 14.39 -1.07 -13.65
N TYR A 100 14.06 0.23 -13.68
CA TYR A 100 13.28 0.88 -12.63
C TYR A 100 11.91 0.21 -12.47
N SER A 101 11.18 0.00 -13.57
CA SER A 101 9.85 -0.61 -13.55
C SER A 101 9.88 -2.03 -12.99
N ALA A 102 10.82 -2.86 -13.46
CA ALA A 102 10.98 -4.24 -13.01
C ALA A 102 11.37 -4.29 -11.52
N GLY A 103 12.37 -3.50 -11.12
CA GLY A 103 12.80 -3.39 -9.73
C GLY A 103 11.68 -2.94 -8.80
N PHE A 104 10.86 -1.98 -9.25
CA PHE A 104 9.73 -1.46 -8.49
C PHE A 104 8.61 -2.49 -8.29
N VAL A 105 8.25 -3.25 -9.34
CA VAL A 105 7.27 -4.35 -9.24
C VAL A 105 7.77 -5.43 -8.28
N VAL A 106 9.04 -5.83 -8.40
CA VAL A 106 9.66 -6.83 -7.54
C VAL A 106 9.72 -6.35 -6.09
N ALA A 107 10.19 -5.13 -5.84
CA ALA A 107 10.23 -4.54 -4.50
C ALA A 107 8.84 -4.45 -3.87
N THR A 108 7.82 -4.05 -4.65
CA THR A 108 6.43 -4.02 -4.20
C THR A 108 5.94 -5.42 -3.82
N GLY A 109 6.23 -6.43 -4.63
CA GLY A 109 5.94 -7.83 -4.33
C GLY A 109 6.59 -8.28 -3.01
N PHE A 110 7.88 -7.99 -2.82
CA PHE A 110 8.59 -8.31 -1.58
C PHE A 110 7.99 -7.60 -0.36
N LEU A 111 7.62 -6.33 -0.47
CA LEU A 111 6.99 -5.60 0.64
C LEU A 111 5.63 -6.21 1.03
N HIS A 112 4.83 -6.65 0.07
CA HIS A 112 3.61 -7.39 0.36
C HIS A 112 3.90 -8.71 1.07
N LEU A 113 4.88 -9.47 0.59
CA LEU A 113 5.27 -10.75 1.20
C LEU A 113 5.82 -10.57 2.62
N ILE A 114 6.63 -9.54 2.86
CA ILE A 114 7.13 -9.19 4.20
C ILE A 114 5.95 -8.82 5.10
N GLY A 115 5.01 -8.00 4.61
CA GLY A 115 3.80 -7.64 5.35
C GLY A 115 2.97 -8.87 5.73
N ILE A 116 2.78 -9.79 4.78
CA ILE A 116 2.10 -11.07 5.03
C ILE A 116 2.86 -11.90 6.08
N GLY A 117 4.18 -12.00 5.94
CA GLY A 117 5.06 -12.73 6.85
C GLY A 117 4.94 -12.22 8.28
N ILE A 118 5.02 -10.89 8.47
CA ILE A 118 4.80 -10.24 9.77
C ILE A 118 3.38 -10.56 10.27
N GLY A 119 2.37 -10.55 9.39
CA GLY A 119 0.99 -10.86 9.75
C GLY A 119 0.78 -12.27 10.33
N THR A 120 1.69 -13.21 10.07
CA THR A 120 1.60 -14.58 10.63
C THR A 120 1.85 -14.65 12.13
N ILE A 121 2.51 -13.64 12.73
CA ILE A 121 2.74 -13.59 14.18
C ILE A 121 1.44 -13.45 14.97
N ARG A 122 0.32 -13.11 14.32
CA ARG A 122 -1.01 -12.99 14.96
C ARG A 122 -1.35 -14.17 15.86
N ASP A 123 -0.93 -15.36 15.46
CA ASP A 123 -1.27 -16.61 16.13
C ASP A 123 -0.37 -16.90 17.35
N TRP A 124 0.61 -16.03 17.63
CA TRP A 124 1.48 -16.10 18.81
C TRP A 124 0.88 -15.34 20.01
N PRO A 125 1.27 -15.68 21.25
CA PRO A 125 0.88 -14.91 22.44
C PRO A 125 1.24 -13.42 22.29
N GLY A 126 0.23 -12.55 22.35
CA GLY A 126 0.41 -11.10 22.19
C GLY A 126 0.59 -10.61 20.75
N GLY A 127 0.68 -11.51 19.76
CA GLY A 127 0.92 -11.17 18.37
C GLY A 127 -0.15 -10.26 17.76
N ALA A 128 -1.42 -10.50 18.06
CA ALA A 128 -2.52 -9.62 17.63
C ALA A 128 -2.32 -8.17 18.11
N ASN A 129 -1.88 -7.96 19.36
CA ASN A 129 -1.60 -6.62 19.88
C ASN A 129 -0.36 -6.01 19.23
N ALA A 130 0.70 -6.79 19.00
CA ALA A 130 1.89 -6.33 18.30
C ALA A 130 1.56 -5.83 16.88
N LEU A 131 0.73 -6.56 16.14
CA LEU A 131 0.26 -6.13 14.81
C LEU A 131 -0.57 -4.85 14.85
N ARG A 132 -1.43 -4.70 15.86
CA ARG A 132 -2.21 -3.47 16.05
C ARG A 132 -1.31 -2.28 16.37
N CYS A 133 -0.30 -2.46 17.24
CA CYS A 133 0.71 -1.44 17.52
C CYS A 133 1.49 -1.06 16.26
N ALA A 134 1.89 -2.04 15.44
CA ALA A 134 2.55 -1.78 14.16
C ALA A 134 1.64 -0.96 13.22
N GLY A 135 0.36 -1.33 13.11
CA GLY A 135 -0.63 -0.54 12.36
C GLY A 135 -0.77 0.89 12.89
N GLY A 136 -0.77 1.06 14.22
CA GLY A 136 -0.81 2.38 14.86
C GLY A 136 0.41 3.24 14.56
N LEU A 137 1.61 2.66 14.56
CA LEU A 137 2.84 3.36 14.17
C LEU A 137 2.80 3.76 12.69
N VAL A 138 2.32 2.88 11.82
CA VAL A 138 2.12 3.22 10.40
C VAL A 138 1.12 4.37 10.25
N ALA A 139 -0.02 4.29 10.93
CA ALA A 139 -1.05 5.31 10.88
C ALA A 139 -0.52 6.67 11.38
N LEU A 140 0.28 6.67 12.46
CA LEU A 140 0.94 7.86 12.98
C LEU A 140 1.90 8.47 11.97
N CYS A 141 2.75 7.67 11.32
CA CYS A 141 3.60 8.15 10.23
C CYS A 141 2.78 8.77 9.09
N GLY A 142 1.64 8.15 8.75
CA GLY A 142 0.70 8.68 7.76
C GLY A 142 0.09 10.02 8.19
N ALA A 143 -0.32 10.17 9.45
CA ALA A 143 -0.86 11.42 9.98
C ALA A 143 0.19 12.55 10.01
N LEU A 144 1.43 12.22 10.41
CA LEU A 144 2.54 13.18 10.41
C LEU A 144 2.88 13.64 8.99
N PHE A 145 2.95 12.71 8.04
CA PHE A 145 3.18 13.04 6.64
C PHE A 145 2.02 13.84 6.05
N LEU A 146 0.78 13.50 6.40
CA LEU A 146 -0.42 14.24 5.99
C LEU A 146 -0.37 15.68 6.47
N GLY A 147 0.05 15.93 7.71
CA GLY A 147 0.20 17.28 8.26
C GLY A 147 1.31 18.10 7.60
N GLN A 148 2.28 17.47 6.92
CA GLN A 148 3.31 18.15 6.13
C GLN A 148 2.85 18.42 4.68
N ALA A 149 1.90 17.64 4.17
CA ALA A 149 1.37 17.74 2.81
C ALA A 149 0.17 18.71 2.69
N LEU A 150 -0.28 19.31 3.79
CA LEU A 150 -1.33 20.33 3.88
C LEU A 150 -0.72 21.72 4.10
#